data_AF-A0AAD1M181-F1
#
_entry.id   AF-A0AAD1M181-F1
#
_cell.length_a   1.000
_cell.length_b   1.000
_cell.length_c   1.000
_cell.angle_alpha   90.00
_cell.angle_beta   90.00
_cell.angle_gamma   90.00
#
_symmetry.space_group_name_H-M   'P 1'
#
loop_
_entity.id
_entity.type
_entity.pdbx_description
1 polymer ?
#
loop_
_entity_poly.entity_id
_entity_poly.type
_entity_poly.pdbx_seq_one_letter_code
_entity_poly.pdbx_strand_id
1 'polypeptide(L)'
;MTQPATGTTWSGAGLSSLDSRGLERGKLVQALIRDARGAATDISPHNPDGSTRWSPFAQDGKWRADLFAFKLVNGFWVPNTSPNEGFHLVGAFKEGDGPNTKPNIKNDDFMILQSNFPFDSDVVEEGEPFSFTGVETAKPLMRRLRNNLRLNADNGDVLVELPGLPNAGWSRPIDADNPGRQVLLVREYRKNGLPVYKVDGYAFCKLTKLGESKMDKKDSEAAEMEYTPLPDGFFMAMVDGEYRPVIKHTWVGGAGWAAQYGSPVSQFIVTLGTPTAGDFVLSFGGNTTAPIAYNATSTAVKSALVALDDGFSASDWTVTGSAGGPYTVTTPGAQYGPLTGDGSGLTGGTFAINPVTP
;
A
#
# COMPACT_ATOMS: atom_id res chain seq x y z
N MET A 1 -3.91 -38.70 1.79
CA MET A 1 -5.35 -38.36 1.65
C MET A 1 -6.01 -39.38 0.74
N THR A 2 -7.21 -39.86 1.07
CA THR A 2 -7.95 -40.85 0.26
C THR A 2 -8.54 -40.18 -0.98
N GLN A 3 -8.35 -40.77 -2.15
CA GLN A 3 -8.93 -40.27 -3.39
C GLN A 3 -10.46 -40.36 -3.33
N PRO A 4 -11.21 -39.30 -3.64
CA PRO A 4 -12.68 -39.34 -3.60
C PRO A 4 -13.23 -40.31 -4.66
N ALA A 5 -14.29 -41.05 -4.30
CA ALA A 5 -14.91 -42.07 -5.15
C ALA A 5 -15.69 -41.52 -6.36
N THR A 6 -15.90 -40.19 -6.43
CA THR A 6 -16.63 -39.54 -7.52
C THR A 6 -16.00 -38.18 -7.81
N GLY A 7 -15.81 -37.89 -9.10
CA GLY A 7 -15.34 -36.58 -9.57
C GLY A 7 -16.46 -35.55 -9.69
N THR A 8 -16.11 -34.34 -10.12
CA THR A 8 -17.06 -33.25 -10.40
C THR A 8 -16.80 -32.68 -11.79
N THR A 9 -17.69 -31.83 -12.28
CA THR A 9 -17.51 -31.13 -13.57
C THR A 9 -16.41 -30.07 -13.46
N TRP A 10 -15.88 -29.60 -14.59
CA TRP A 10 -14.89 -28.50 -14.63
C TRP A 10 -15.32 -27.29 -13.77
N SER A 11 -16.57 -26.86 -13.92
CA SER A 11 -17.13 -25.77 -13.12
C SER A 11 -17.38 -26.17 -11.66
N GLY A 12 -17.80 -27.41 -11.41
CA GLY A 12 -17.96 -27.91 -10.04
C GLY A 12 -16.64 -28.10 -9.28
N ALA A 13 -15.52 -28.22 -10.00
CA ALA A 13 -14.16 -28.17 -9.45
C ALA A 13 -13.63 -26.74 -9.28
N GLY A 14 -14.42 -25.73 -9.68
CA GLY A 14 -14.02 -24.32 -9.64
C GLY A 14 -13.04 -23.90 -10.74
N LEU A 15 -12.73 -24.77 -11.71
CA LEU A 15 -11.72 -24.48 -12.75
C LEU A 15 -12.19 -23.42 -13.76
N SER A 16 -13.50 -23.13 -13.84
CA SER A 16 -14.03 -22.01 -14.65
C SER A 16 -14.19 -20.70 -13.86
N SER A 17 -13.81 -20.65 -12.58
CA SER A 17 -13.98 -19.48 -11.71
C SER A 17 -12.90 -18.41 -11.93
N LEU A 18 -12.76 -17.95 -13.19
CA LEU A 18 -11.83 -16.88 -13.54
C LEU A 18 -12.44 -15.52 -13.15
N ASP A 19 -11.68 -14.71 -12.41
CA ASP A 19 -12.14 -13.41 -11.93
C ASP A 19 -11.30 -12.26 -12.48
N SER A 20 -11.87 -11.51 -13.42
CA SER A 20 -11.22 -10.33 -14.02
C SER A 20 -10.94 -9.23 -13.01
N ARG A 21 -11.59 -9.23 -11.83
CA ARG A 21 -11.32 -8.29 -10.74
C ARG A 21 -9.85 -8.38 -10.30
N GLY A 22 -9.26 -9.57 -10.24
CA GLY A 22 -7.84 -9.76 -9.89
C GLY A 22 -6.81 -9.27 -10.93
N LEU A 23 -7.23 -8.82 -12.12
CA LEU A 23 -6.30 -8.38 -13.16
C LEU A 23 -5.74 -6.96 -12.90
N GLU A 24 -4.43 -6.83 -12.70
CA GLU A 24 -3.74 -5.55 -12.48
C GLU A 24 -3.18 -4.90 -13.76
N ARG A 25 -4.05 -4.37 -14.62
CA ARG A 25 -3.64 -3.71 -15.87
C ARG A 25 -4.09 -2.25 -15.92
N GLY A 26 -3.14 -1.32 -16.00
CA GLY A 26 -3.39 0.12 -16.00
C GLY A 26 -2.39 0.91 -16.84
N LYS A 27 -2.74 2.16 -17.16
CA LYS A 27 -1.92 3.05 -18.01
C LYS A 27 -0.96 3.92 -17.21
N LEU A 28 -1.35 4.28 -15.99
CA LEU A 28 -0.59 5.22 -15.18
C LEU A 28 0.40 4.42 -14.33
N VAL A 29 1.67 4.70 -14.55
CA VAL A 29 2.80 4.09 -13.85
C VAL A 29 3.81 5.18 -13.49
N GLN A 30 4.49 5.00 -12.35
CA GLN A 30 5.48 5.97 -11.89
C GLN A 30 6.51 5.30 -10.97
N ALA A 31 7.71 5.87 -10.87
CA ALA A 31 8.68 5.52 -9.84
C ALA A 31 9.00 6.74 -8.97
N LEU A 32 9.06 6.53 -7.66
CA LEU A 32 9.42 7.55 -6.68
C LEU A 32 10.71 7.11 -6.01
N ILE A 33 11.63 8.05 -5.77
CA ILE A 33 12.94 7.73 -5.21
C ILE A 33 13.43 8.78 -4.23
N ARG A 34 14.09 8.34 -3.16
CA ARG A 34 14.86 9.17 -2.21
C ARG A 34 16.07 8.39 -1.69
N ASP A 35 16.95 9.03 -0.93
CA ASP A 35 18.02 8.32 -0.22
C ASP A 35 17.47 7.56 1.01
N ALA A 36 17.96 6.34 1.22
CA ALA A 36 17.69 5.59 2.44
C ALA A 36 18.64 6.05 3.56
N ARG A 37 18.08 6.53 4.67
CA ARG A 37 18.80 7.05 5.84
C ARG A 37 18.44 6.28 7.12
N GLY A 38 18.20 4.98 6.99
CA GLY A 38 17.83 4.09 8.09
C GLY A 38 16.51 4.51 8.75
N ALA A 39 16.49 4.52 10.09
CA ALA A 39 15.31 4.85 10.89
C ALA A 39 14.64 6.20 10.53
N ALA A 40 15.40 7.19 10.05
CA ALA A 40 14.85 8.49 9.64
C ALA A 40 13.96 8.44 8.40
N THR A 41 14.03 7.33 7.65
CA THR A 41 13.30 7.10 6.41
C THR A 41 12.54 5.78 6.45
N ASP A 42 12.20 5.28 7.64
CA ASP A 42 11.59 3.97 7.80
C ASP A 42 10.14 3.95 7.30
N ILE A 43 9.90 3.19 6.23
CA ILE A 43 8.61 3.02 5.58
C ILE A 43 7.90 1.71 5.98
N SER A 44 8.27 1.10 7.11
CA SER A 44 7.61 -0.10 7.63
C SER A 44 6.09 0.10 7.70
N PRO A 45 5.30 -0.75 7.01
CA PRO A 45 3.84 -0.56 6.88
C PRO A 45 3.10 -0.75 8.20
N HIS A 46 3.63 -1.58 9.10
CA HIS A 46 2.94 -2.02 10.31
C HIS A 46 3.74 -1.66 11.57
N ASN A 47 3.04 -1.46 12.67
CA ASN A 47 3.58 -1.55 14.03
C ASN A 47 3.59 -3.02 14.49
N PRO A 48 4.26 -3.36 15.62
CA PRO A 48 4.26 -4.73 16.14
C PRO A 48 2.88 -5.30 16.50
N ASP A 49 1.88 -4.45 16.74
CA ASP A 49 0.48 -4.84 16.97
C ASP A 49 -0.32 -5.05 15.68
N GLY A 50 0.31 -4.86 14.51
CA GLY A 50 -0.31 -4.95 13.20
C GLY A 50 -1.10 -3.73 12.76
N SER A 51 -1.20 -2.68 13.58
CA SER A 51 -1.77 -1.40 13.15
C SER A 51 -0.91 -0.76 12.06
N THR A 52 -1.55 0.05 11.20
CA THR A 52 -0.84 0.77 10.13
C THR A 52 0.11 1.81 10.73
N ARG A 53 1.40 1.69 10.41
CA ARG A 53 2.46 2.64 10.80
C ARG A 53 2.74 3.65 9.71
N TRP A 54 2.93 3.18 8.47
CA TRP A 54 3.24 4.03 7.34
C TRP A 54 2.50 3.56 6.08
N SER A 55 2.07 4.53 5.28
CA SER A 55 1.41 4.29 4.00
C SER A 55 1.76 5.40 3.02
N PRO A 56 1.87 5.09 1.70
CA PRO A 56 1.92 6.12 0.66
C PRO A 56 0.55 6.83 0.49
N PHE A 57 -0.50 6.30 1.12
CA PHE A 57 -1.85 6.86 1.13
C PHE A 57 -2.15 7.54 2.46
N ALA A 58 -2.97 8.58 2.42
CA ALA A 58 -3.59 9.18 3.59
C ALA A 58 -4.69 8.27 4.17
N GLN A 59 -5.19 8.62 5.35
CA GLN A 59 -6.24 7.85 6.05
C GLN A 59 -7.56 7.77 5.25
N ASP A 60 -7.81 8.70 4.33
CA ASP A 60 -8.96 8.68 3.42
C ASP A 60 -8.71 7.85 2.15
N GLY A 61 -7.58 7.13 2.07
CA GLY A 61 -7.21 6.29 0.94
C GLY A 61 -6.73 7.05 -0.30
N LYS A 62 -6.61 8.38 -0.23
CA LYS A 62 -6.04 9.20 -1.31
C LYS A 62 -4.53 9.34 -1.17
N TRP A 63 -3.89 9.88 -2.20
CA TRP A 63 -2.47 10.21 -2.16
C TRP A 63 -2.18 11.27 -1.10
N ARG A 64 -1.15 11.04 -0.29
CA ARG A 64 -0.69 12.03 0.69
C ARG A 64 0.04 13.19 -0.01
N ALA A 65 -0.32 14.42 0.32
CA ALA A 65 0.20 15.62 -0.35
C ALA A 65 1.65 15.96 0.07
N ASP A 66 2.10 15.39 1.18
CA ASP A 66 3.42 15.54 1.77
C ASP A 66 4.40 14.44 1.33
N LEU A 67 4.07 13.64 0.31
CA LEU A 67 4.98 12.61 -0.17
C LEU A 67 6.23 13.20 -0.85
N PHE A 68 6.05 14.29 -1.59
CA PHE A 68 7.05 14.80 -2.53
C PHE A 68 7.91 15.93 -1.98
N ALA A 69 9.20 15.90 -2.32
CA ALA A 69 10.17 16.98 -2.07
C ALA A 69 9.92 18.24 -2.92
N PHE A 70 9.34 18.07 -4.11
CA PHE A 70 8.98 19.17 -5.02
C PHE A 70 7.55 19.04 -5.49
N LYS A 71 6.91 20.17 -5.77
CA LYS A 71 5.57 20.25 -6.36
C LYS A 71 5.52 21.31 -7.44
N LEU A 72 4.57 21.18 -8.35
CA LEU A 72 4.25 22.22 -9.33
C LEU A 72 3.28 23.23 -8.70
N VAL A 73 3.64 24.51 -8.73
CA VAL A 73 2.77 25.62 -8.34
C VAL A 73 2.79 26.63 -9.48
N ASN A 74 1.62 26.90 -10.07
CA ASN A 74 1.47 27.81 -11.21
C ASN A 74 2.40 27.48 -12.39
N GLY A 75 2.65 26.19 -12.65
CA GLY A 75 3.53 25.71 -13.73
C GLY A 75 5.02 25.71 -13.42
N PHE A 76 5.43 26.16 -12.23
CA PHE A 76 6.83 26.16 -11.80
C PHE A 76 7.10 25.08 -10.77
N TRP A 77 8.24 24.39 -10.91
CA TRP A 77 8.73 23.47 -9.90
C TRP A 77 9.21 24.26 -8.70
N VAL A 78 8.62 24.01 -7.53
CA VAL A 78 8.98 24.64 -6.28
C VAL A 78 9.25 23.58 -5.20
N PRO A 79 10.17 23.84 -4.25
CA PRO A 79 10.35 22.97 -3.09
C PRO A 79 9.05 22.85 -2.30
N ASN A 80 8.76 21.65 -1.82
CA ASN A 80 7.68 21.45 -0.86
C ASN A 80 8.20 21.82 0.54
N THR A 81 7.79 22.99 1.04
CA THR A 81 8.28 23.53 2.32
C THR A 81 7.58 22.95 3.54
N SER A 82 6.46 22.25 3.35
CA SER A 82 5.79 21.52 4.43
C SER A 82 6.63 20.32 4.85
N PRO A 83 6.49 19.82 6.10
CA PRO A 83 7.02 18.51 6.48
C PRO A 83 6.61 17.49 5.43
N ASN A 84 7.59 16.81 4.83
CA ASN A 84 7.37 15.90 3.72
C ASN A 84 8.29 14.69 3.81
N GLU A 85 7.96 13.64 3.09
CA GLU A 85 8.71 12.38 3.05
C GLU A 85 9.94 12.45 2.14
N GLY A 86 10.11 13.52 1.36
CA GLY A 86 11.30 13.76 0.56
C GLY A 86 11.41 12.92 -0.72
N PHE A 87 10.33 12.25 -1.16
CA PHE A 87 10.39 11.50 -2.41
C PHE A 87 10.46 12.41 -3.63
N HIS A 88 11.24 12.00 -4.61
CA HIS A 88 11.33 12.65 -5.91
C HIS A 88 10.60 11.83 -6.98
N LEU A 89 9.85 12.52 -7.82
CA LEU A 89 9.19 11.94 -8.97
C LEU A 89 10.20 11.67 -10.09
N VAL A 90 10.39 10.40 -10.47
CA VAL A 90 11.33 10.02 -11.55
C VAL A 90 10.96 10.70 -12.86
N GLY A 91 9.67 10.69 -13.22
CA GLY A 91 9.16 11.42 -14.37
C GLY A 91 8.51 10.53 -15.42
N ALA A 92 8.57 10.96 -16.67
CA ALA A 92 8.01 10.19 -17.78
C ALA A 92 8.86 8.96 -18.12
N PHE A 93 8.19 7.92 -18.63
CA PHE A 93 8.79 6.73 -19.21
C PHE A 93 8.43 6.64 -20.71
N LYS A 94 9.28 5.98 -21.49
CA LYS A 94 8.96 5.65 -22.89
C LYS A 94 7.83 4.61 -22.90
N GLU A 95 6.97 4.67 -23.93
CA GLU A 95 5.91 3.67 -24.10
C GLU A 95 6.50 2.27 -24.19
N GLY A 96 5.97 1.33 -23.39
CA GLY A 96 6.48 -0.05 -23.29
C GLY A 96 7.59 -0.25 -22.26
N ASP A 97 8.27 0.82 -21.83
CA ASP A 97 9.47 0.78 -20.98
C ASP A 97 9.18 1.35 -19.57
N GLY A 98 8.04 0.98 -18.99
CA GLY A 98 7.74 1.29 -17.59
C GLY A 98 8.64 0.52 -16.61
N PRO A 99 8.48 0.75 -15.29
CA PRO A 99 9.24 0.01 -14.29
C PRO A 99 9.08 -1.50 -14.47
N ASN A 100 10.19 -2.23 -14.38
CA ASN A 100 10.29 -3.65 -14.66
C ASN A 100 10.95 -4.38 -13.49
N THR A 101 10.54 -5.60 -13.21
CA THR A 101 11.13 -6.46 -12.16
C THR A 101 11.67 -7.73 -12.81
N LYS A 102 12.93 -8.10 -12.49
CA LYS A 102 13.61 -9.26 -13.07
C LYS A 102 14.09 -10.20 -11.95
N PRO A 103 13.17 -10.85 -11.20
CA PRO A 103 13.56 -11.73 -10.12
C PRO A 103 14.45 -12.87 -10.63
N ASN A 104 15.43 -13.24 -9.81
CA ASN A 104 16.34 -14.33 -10.07
C ASN A 104 16.41 -15.25 -8.86
N ILE A 105 16.54 -16.55 -9.13
CA ILE A 105 16.78 -17.59 -8.14
C ILE A 105 17.91 -18.44 -8.71
N LYS A 106 18.97 -18.64 -7.92
CA LYS A 106 20.08 -19.50 -8.29
C LYS A 106 20.12 -20.67 -7.33
N ASN A 107 20.21 -21.87 -7.90
CA ASN A 107 20.36 -23.09 -7.13
C ASN A 107 21.77 -23.65 -7.28
N ASP A 108 22.22 -24.38 -6.27
CA ASP A 108 23.36 -25.27 -6.33
C ASP A 108 22.87 -26.72 -6.46
N ASP A 109 23.15 -27.32 -7.61
CA ASP A 109 22.64 -28.63 -7.99
C ASP A 109 23.65 -29.73 -7.65
N PHE A 110 23.25 -30.68 -6.79
CA PHE A 110 24.07 -31.85 -6.49
C PHE A 110 23.89 -32.92 -7.57
N MET A 111 24.92 -33.13 -8.38
CA MET A 111 24.91 -34.08 -9.50
C MET A 111 25.46 -35.45 -9.09
N ILE A 112 24.87 -36.52 -9.63
CA ILE A 112 25.37 -37.89 -9.47
C ILE A 112 25.75 -38.49 -10.82
N LEU A 113 26.66 -39.47 -10.83
CA LEU A 113 27.16 -40.08 -12.08
C LEU A 113 26.09 -40.87 -12.86
N GLN A 114 25.05 -41.35 -12.19
CA GLN A 114 24.00 -42.21 -12.75
C GLN A 114 22.93 -41.43 -13.52
N SER A 115 22.89 -40.09 -13.38
CA SER A 115 21.86 -39.25 -13.96
C SER A 115 22.44 -37.91 -14.37
N ASN A 116 22.08 -37.45 -15.57
CA ASN A 116 22.39 -36.08 -15.99
C ASN A 116 21.39 -35.06 -15.42
N PHE A 117 20.38 -35.51 -14.65
CA PHE A 117 19.52 -34.64 -13.85
C PHE A 117 20.10 -34.46 -12.44
N PRO A 118 19.94 -33.29 -11.82
CA PRO A 118 20.26 -33.07 -10.41
C PRO A 118 19.60 -34.12 -9.52
N PHE A 119 20.35 -34.63 -8.55
CA PHE A 119 19.81 -35.53 -7.52
C PHE A 119 19.16 -34.75 -6.38
N ASP A 120 19.72 -33.59 -6.06
CA ASP A 120 19.19 -32.61 -5.10
C ASP A 120 19.56 -31.19 -5.54
N SER A 121 18.87 -30.17 -5.02
CA SER A 121 19.06 -28.77 -5.42
C SER A 121 18.69 -27.83 -4.26
N ASP A 122 19.64 -27.00 -3.82
CA ASP A 122 19.44 -26.00 -2.77
C ASP A 122 19.50 -24.58 -3.34
N VAL A 123 18.60 -23.70 -2.90
CA VAL A 123 18.62 -22.28 -3.29
C VAL A 123 19.78 -21.58 -2.58
N VAL A 124 20.64 -20.91 -3.33
CA VAL A 124 21.82 -20.20 -2.81
C VAL A 124 21.77 -18.68 -2.99
N GLU A 125 20.94 -18.19 -3.90
CA GLU A 125 20.75 -16.76 -4.14
C GLU A 125 19.31 -16.49 -4.57
N GLU A 126 18.68 -15.52 -3.94
CA GLU A 126 17.39 -14.95 -4.37
C GLU A 126 17.54 -13.45 -4.50
N GLY A 127 17.16 -12.91 -5.65
CA GLY A 127 17.18 -11.48 -5.91
C GLY A 127 15.89 -11.04 -6.58
N GLU A 128 15.41 -9.85 -6.22
CA GLU A 128 14.27 -9.22 -6.90
C GLU A 128 14.68 -7.84 -7.46
N PRO A 129 15.68 -7.77 -8.36
CA PRO A 129 16.08 -6.49 -8.93
C PRO A 129 14.94 -5.90 -9.75
N PHE A 130 14.88 -4.58 -9.74
CA PHE A 130 13.94 -3.82 -10.55
C PHE A 130 14.67 -2.70 -11.28
N SER A 131 14.09 -2.25 -12.38
CA SER A 131 14.66 -1.19 -13.20
C SER A 131 13.60 -0.20 -13.65
N PHE A 132 14.04 1.01 -13.98
CA PHE A 132 13.24 2.00 -14.67
C PHE A 132 14.11 2.91 -15.54
N THR A 133 13.50 3.52 -16.56
CA THR A 133 14.20 4.34 -17.56
C THR A 133 13.51 5.69 -17.74
N GLY A 134 13.89 6.69 -16.93
CA GLY A 134 13.31 8.03 -17.01
C GLY A 134 13.77 8.78 -18.27
N VAL A 135 12.82 9.28 -19.08
CA VAL A 135 13.14 9.94 -20.37
C VAL A 135 13.36 11.45 -20.25
N GLU A 136 12.96 12.07 -19.14
CA GLU A 136 13.19 13.48 -18.87
C GLU A 136 14.62 13.73 -18.35
N THR A 137 15.62 13.35 -19.17
CA THR A 137 17.04 13.28 -18.78
C THR A 137 17.66 14.61 -18.35
N ALA A 138 17.05 15.73 -18.74
CA ALA A 138 17.46 17.07 -18.31
C ALA A 138 17.04 17.40 -16.86
N LYS A 139 16.17 16.59 -16.23
CA LYS A 139 15.80 16.80 -14.83
C LYS A 139 17.02 16.66 -13.91
N PRO A 140 17.23 17.58 -12.96
CA PRO A 140 18.34 17.49 -12.00
C PRO A 140 18.38 16.15 -11.24
N LEU A 141 17.21 15.61 -10.90
CA LEU A 141 17.07 14.26 -10.34
C LEU A 141 17.72 13.19 -11.23
N MET A 142 17.39 13.16 -12.52
CA MET A 142 17.94 12.18 -13.47
C MET A 142 19.46 12.33 -13.62
N ARG A 143 19.96 13.57 -13.64
CA ARG A 143 21.40 13.84 -13.68
C ARG A 143 22.11 13.29 -12.43
N ARG A 144 21.53 13.49 -11.25
CA ARG A 144 22.06 12.94 -9.99
C ARG A 144 22.02 11.42 -9.95
N LEU A 145 20.91 10.79 -10.35
CA LEU A 145 20.81 9.33 -10.36
C LEU A 145 21.81 8.67 -11.34
N ARG A 146 21.96 9.21 -12.56
CA ARG A 146 22.92 8.69 -13.54
C ARG A 146 24.37 8.85 -13.10
N ASN A 147 24.68 9.92 -12.34
CA ASN A 147 26.00 10.11 -11.72
C ASN A 147 26.15 9.39 -10.36
N ASN A 148 25.13 8.64 -9.94
CA ASN A 148 25.01 7.98 -8.64
C ASN A 148 25.22 8.89 -7.42
N LEU A 149 24.81 10.15 -7.53
CA LEU A 149 24.94 11.15 -6.47
C LEU A 149 23.82 11.02 -5.43
N ARG A 150 24.12 11.45 -4.20
CA ARG A 150 23.12 11.60 -3.12
C ARG A 150 21.99 12.56 -3.51
N LEU A 151 20.77 12.24 -3.10
CA LEU A 151 19.59 13.11 -3.22
C LEU A 151 19.37 13.93 -1.95
N ASN A 152 19.84 13.43 -0.81
CA ASN A 152 19.70 14.07 0.50
C ASN A 152 21.04 14.15 1.23
N ALA A 153 21.26 15.24 1.96
CA ALA A 153 22.31 15.35 2.96
C ALA A 153 22.01 14.46 4.17
N ASP A 154 22.98 14.26 5.07
CA ASP A 154 22.81 13.39 6.25
C ASP A 154 21.66 13.88 7.15
N ASN A 155 21.53 15.20 7.29
CA ASN A 155 20.44 15.85 8.03
C ASN A 155 19.07 15.74 7.32
N GLY A 156 19.04 15.33 6.05
CA GLY A 156 17.82 15.12 5.25
C GLY A 156 17.51 16.23 4.26
N ASP A 157 18.29 17.31 4.27
CA ASP A 157 18.12 18.41 3.33
C ASP A 157 18.23 17.91 1.90
N VAL A 158 17.33 18.41 1.05
CA VAL A 158 17.28 18.04 -0.36
C VAL A 158 18.49 18.64 -1.08
N LEU A 159 19.28 17.78 -1.73
CA LEU A 159 20.42 18.19 -2.56
C LEU A 159 20.06 18.32 -4.03
N VAL A 160 18.92 17.76 -4.46
CA VAL A 160 18.45 17.86 -5.85
C VAL A 160 18.15 19.32 -6.18
N GLU A 161 18.73 19.81 -7.27
CA GLU A 161 18.56 21.19 -7.70
C GLU A 161 17.18 21.45 -8.33
N LEU A 162 16.75 22.70 -8.34
CA LEU A 162 15.61 23.13 -9.14
C LEU A 162 16.01 23.20 -10.64
N PRO A 163 15.12 22.82 -11.56
CA PRO A 163 15.37 22.95 -12.98
C PRO A 163 15.46 24.44 -13.39
N GLY A 164 16.33 24.75 -14.35
CA GLY A 164 16.42 26.10 -14.96
C GLY A 164 17.41 27.07 -14.29
N LEU A 165 18.23 26.62 -13.35
CA LEU A 165 19.27 27.45 -12.75
C LEU A 165 20.33 27.89 -13.79
N PRO A 166 20.85 29.14 -13.72
CA PRO A 166 21.91 29.60 -14.61
C PRO A 166 23.20 28.78 -14.38
N ASN A 167 23.91 28.47 -15.47
CA ASN A 167 25.15 27.68 -15.45
C ASN A 167 25.02 26.30 -14.76
N ALA A 168 23.83 25.67 -14.83
CA ALA A 168 23.61 24.35 -14.26
C ALA A 168 24.50 23.28 -14.92
N GLY A 169 25.18 22.49 -14.09
CA GLY A 169 26.01 21.37 -14.52
C GLY A 169 26.08 20.30 -13.43
N TRP A 170 26.37 19.05 -13.83
CA TRP A 170 26.46 17.92 -12.92
C TRP A 170 27.68 17.10 -13.25
N SER A 171 28.52 16.87 -12.25
CA SER A 171 29.76 16.09 -12.38
C SER A 171 29.61 14.77 -11.63
N ARG A 172 30.28 13.73 -12.14
CA ARG A 172 30.45 12.47 -11.40
C ARG A 172 31.82 12.50 -10.72
N PRO A 173 31.89 12.52 -9.37
CA PRO A 173 33.14 12.39 -8.65
C PRO A 173 33.76 11.02 -8.91
N ILE A 174 35.10 10.97 -8.87
CA ILE A 174 35.85 9.70 -9.00
C ILE A 174 35.68 8.80 -7.77
N ASP A 175 35.44 9.43 -6.62
CA ASP A 175 35.30 8.87 -5.28
C ASP A 175 33.84 8.85 -4.80
N ALA A 176 32.87 8.87 -5.73
CA ALA A 176 31.47 8.81 -5.39
C ALA A 176 31.08 7.45 -4.78
N ASP A 177 30.47 7.49 -3.60
CA ASP A 177 29.86 6.30 -2.98
C ASP A 177 28.66 5.77 -3.77
N ASN A 178 28.22 4.55 -3.46
CA ASN A 178 26.95 4.00 -3.93
C ASN A 178 25.87 4.15 -2.83
N PRO A 179 25.14 5.28 -2.80
CA PRO A 179 24.15 5.55 -1.76
C PRO A 179 22.98 4.55 -1.83
N GLY A 180 22.53 4.11 -0.66
CA GLY A 180 21.29 3.35 -0.54
C GLY A 180 20.09 4.23 -0.91
N ARG A 181 19.14 3.64 -1.64
CA ARG A 181 17.92 4.30 -2.11
C ARG A 181 16.69 3.64 -1.52
N GLN A 182 15.65 4.44 -1.36
CA GLN A 182 14.28 3.94 -1.18
C GLN A 182 13.50 4.22 -2.44
N VAL A 183 12.78 3.20 -2.93
CA VAL A 183 12.02 3.31 -4.16
C VAL A 183 10.59 2.83 -3.95
N LEU A 184 9.65 3.57 -4.52
CA LEU A 184 8.24 3.19 -4.63
C LEU A 184 7.89 3.04 -6.12
N LEU A 185 7.46 1.86 -6.53
CA LEU A 185 6.94 1.61 -7.87
C LEU A 185 5.42 1.66 -7.83
N VAL A 186 4.86 2.62 -8.56
CA VAL A 186 3.45 2.98 -8.49
C VAL A 186 2.73 2.58 -9.77
N ARG A 187 1.51 2.06 -9.61
CA ARG A 187 0.56 1.82 -10.70
C ARG A 187 -0.85 2.27 -10.30
N GLU A 188 -1.54 2.94 -11.21
CA GLU A 188 -3.00 3.10 -11.16
C GLU A 188 -3.65 2.28 -12.28
N TYR A 189 -4.69 1.52 -11.92
CA TYR A 189 -5.60 0.87 -12.84
C TYR A 189 -7.06 1.15 -12.44
N ARG A 190 -8.01 0.79 -13.31
CA ARG A 190 -9.44 1.07 -13.12
C ARG A 190 -10.22 -0.21 -12.96
N LYS A 191 -11.15 -0.22 -12.01
CA LYS A 191 -12.09 -1.32 -11.75
C LYS A 191 -13.47 -0.72 -11.54
N ASN A 192 -14.43 -1.15 -12.36
CA ASN A 192 -15.79 -0.58 -12.39
C ASN A 192 -15.79 0.96 -12.49
N GLY A 193 -14.85 1.54 -13.27
CA GLY A 193 -14.69 2.99 -13.44
C GLY A 193 -13.93 3.72 -12.30
N LEU A 194 -13.73 3.06 -11.16
CA LEU A 194 -13.05 3.63 -9.99
C LEU A 194 -11.53 3.32 -10.00
N PRO A 195 -10.69 4.24 -9.49
CA PRO A 195 -9.25 4.05 -9.45
C PRO A 195 -8.82 3.05 -8.37
N VAL A 196 -7.85 2.22 -8.71
CA VAL A 196 -7.10 1.34 -7.81
C VAL A 196 -5.63 1.71 -7.90
N TYR A 197 -4.99 1.90 -6.75
CA TYR A 197 -3.57 2.21 -6.65
C TYR A 197 -2.83 1.01 -6.10
N LYS A 198 -1.71 0.65 -6.72
CA LYS A 198 -0.74 -0.30 -6.19
C LYS A 198 0.60 0.39 -6.05
N VAL A 199 1.25 0.18 -4.92
CA VAL A 199 2.60 0.67 -4.66
C VAL A 199 3.44 -0.48 -4.14
N ASP A 200 4.47 -0.87 -4.87
CA ASP A 200 5.52 -1.76 -4.39
C ASP A 200 6.65 -0.90 -3.82
N GLY A 201 6.98 -1.05 -2.54
CA GLY A 201 8.03 -0.26 -1.91
C GLY A 201 9.19 -1.09 -1.41
N TYR A 202 10.38 -0.51 -1.61
CA TYR A 202 11.67 -1.06 -1.25
C TYR A 202 12.38 -0.05 -0.34
N ALA A 203 12.61 -0.42 0.91
CA ALA A 203 13.18 0.47 1.92
C ALA A 203 14.70 0.63 1.82
N PHE A 204 15.38 -0.27 1.10
CA PHE A 204 16.80 -0.15 0.86
C PHE A 204 17.18 -0.92 -0.41
N CYS A 205 17.73 -0.20 -1.38
CA CYS A 205 18.24 -0.77 -2.63
C CYS A 205 19.49 -0.02 -3.09
N LYS A 206 20.36 -0.70 -3.82
CA LYS A 206 21.57 -0.10 -4.41
C LYS A 206 21.52 -0.16 -5.93
N LEU A 207 22.03 0.87 -6.58
CA LEU A 207 22.21 0.88 -8.02
C LEU A 207 23.26 -0.19 -8.37
N THR A 208 22.90 -1.15 -9.20
CA THR A 208 23.75 -2.28 -9.59
C THR A 208 24.14 -2.25 -11.05
N LYS A 209 23.30 -1.65 -11.90
CA LYS A 209 23.59 -1.53 -13.32
C LYS A 209 23.05 -0.21 -13.89
N LEU A 210 23.88 0.41 -14.72
CA LEU A 210 23.47 1.46 -15.64
C LEU A 210 23.51 0.88 -17.05
N GLY A 211 22.36 0.88 -17.71
CA GLY A 211 22.21 0.49 -19.10
C GLY A 211 22.89 1.46 -20.06
N GLU A 212 22.96 1.05 -21.32
CA GLU A 212 23.45 1.90 -22.39
C GLU A 212 22.57 3.15 -22.57
N SER A 213 23.18 4.24 -23.05
CA SER A 213 22.44 5.43 -23.47
C SER A 213 22.86 5.83 -24.88
N LYS A 214 21.89 6.23 -25.69
CA LYS A 214 22.12 6.66 -27.07
C LYS A 214 21.56 8.06 -27.29
N MET A 215 22.25 8.88 -28.08
CA MET A 215 21.72 10.15 -28.58
C MET A 215 21.35 9.97 -30.05
N ASP A 216 20.08 9.69 -30.34
CA ASP A 216 19.59 9.48 -31.71
C ASP A 216 18.22 10.15 -31.90
N LYS A 217 17.75 10.27 -33.13
CA LYS A 217 16.48 10.90 -33.49
C LYS A 217 15.26 10.24 -32.82
N LYS A 218 15.34 8.91 -32.59
CA LYS A 218 14.22 8.11 -32.03
C LYS A 218 14.42 7.76 -30.56
N ASP A 219 15.63 7.90 -30.05
CA ASP A 219 16.01 7.46 -28.71
C ASP A 219 16.56 8.64 -27.92
N SER A 220 15.94 8.89 -26.76
CA SER A 220 16.49 9.81 -25.78
C SER A 220 17.80 9.27 -25.22
N GLU A 221 18.62 10.16 -24.65
CA GLU A 221 19.81 9.81 -23.86
C GLU A 221 19.47 9.11 -22.52
N ALA A 222 18.28 8.52 -22.38
CA ALA A 222 17.89 7.79 -21.19
C ALA A 222 18.73 6.52 -21.06
N ALA A 223 18.99 6.12 -19.81
CA ALA A 223 19.66 4.87 -19.49
C ALA A 223 18.78 4.10 -18.49
N GLU A 224 18.67 2.79 -18.68
CA GLU A 224 18.04 1.91 -17.68
C GLU A 224 18.87 1.97 -16.40
N MET A 225 18.20 2.23 -15.27
CA MET A 225 18.81 2.16 -13.94
C MET A 225 18.24 0.93 -13.24
N GLU A 226 19.10 -0.05 -12.95
CA GLU A 226 18.73 -1.26 -12.22
C GLU A 226 19.17 -1.15 -10.77
N TYR A 227 18.24 -1.46 -9.88
CA TYR A 227 18.43 -1.46 -8.44
C TYR A 227 18.19 -2.85 -7.88
N THR A 228 19.06 -3.26 -6.96
CA THR A 228 18.89 -4.50 -6.21
C THR A 228 18.45 -4.17 -4.79
N PRO A 229 17.26 -4.63 -4.35
CA PRO A 229 16.85 -4.57 -2.95
C PRO A 229 17.83 -5.34 -2.05
N LEU A 230 18.11 -4.80 -0.87
CA LEU A 230 18.98 -5.41 0.12
C LEU A 230 18.31 -5.30 1.51
N PRO A 231 18.63 -6.20 2.46
CA PRO A 231 18.13 -6.08 3.83
C PRO A 231 18.57 -4.74 4.45
N ASP A 232 17.60 -3.91 4.84
CA ASP A 232 17.84 -2.59 5.46
C ASP A 232 18.18 -2.69 6.95
N GLY A 233 17.67 -3.73 7.62
CA GLY A 233 17.73 -3.88 9.08
C GLY A 233 16.62 -3.12 9.84
N PHE A 234 15.87 -2.24 9.18
CA PHE A 234 14.73 -1.50 9.77
C PHE A 234 13.38 -1.87 9.17
N PHE A 235 13.33 -2.39 7.94
CA PHE A 235 12.08 -2.60 7.23
C PHE A 235 11.35 -3.86 7.72
N MET A 236 10.22 -3.65 8.39
CA MET A 236 9.46 -4.69 9.09
C MET A 236 7.99 -4.67 8.68
N ALA A 237 7.34 -5.84 8.67
CA ALA A 237 5.91 -5.94 8.47
C ALA A 237 5.33 -7.15 9.23
N MET A 238 4.04 -7.07 9.58
CA MET A 238 3.25 -8.25 9.91
C MET A 238 3.07 -9.14 8.68
N VAL A 239 3.52 -10.39 8.77
CA VAL A 239 3.30 -11.43 7.77
C VAL A 239 2.87 -12.70 8.49
N ASP A 240 1.74 -13.28 8.10
CA ASP A 240 1.17 -14.48 8.73
C ASP A 240 1.01 -14.38 10.26
N GLY A 241 0.73 -13.17 10.77
CA GLY A 241 0.56 -12.90 12.20
C GLY A 241 1.86 -12.64 12.98
N GLU A 242 3.01 -12.62 12.31
CA GLU A 242 4.32 -12.38 12.92
C GLU A 242 4.94 -11.07 12.43
N TYR A 243 5.45 -10.26 13.35
CA TYR A 243 6.18 -9.02 13.02
C TYR A 243 7.64 -9.34 12.69
N ARG A 244 8.01 -9.30 11.40
CA ARG A 244 9.33 -9.75 10.94
C ARG A 244 9.94 -8.84 9.85
N PRO A 245 11.27 -8.93 9.61
CA PRO A 245 11.93 -8.18 8.54
C PRO A 245 11.40 -8.57 7.17
N VAL A 246 11.30 -7.59 6.26
CA VAL A 246 10.86 -7.79 4.88
C VAL A 246 11.74 -7.05 3.89
N ILE A 247 11.79 -7.53 2.65
CA ILE A 247 12.53 -6.88 1.54
C ILE A 247 11.63 -5.94 0.73
N LYS A 248 10.33 -6.24 0.70
CA LYS A 248 9.33 -5.55 -0.11
C LYS A 248 7.99 -5.55 0.63
N HIS A 249 7.24 -4.48 0.46
CA HIS A 249 5.82 -4.47 0.80
C HIS A 249 4.99 -3.88 -0.34
N THR A 250 3.78 -4.40 -0.52
CA THR A 250 2.83 -3.92 -1.54
C THR A 250 1.64 -3.28 -0.86
N TRP A 251 1.51 -1.96 -0.98
CA TRP A 251 0.30 -1.24 -0.58
C TRP A 251 -0.70 -1.26 -1.73
N VAL A 252 -1.97 -1.53 -1.42
CA VAL A 252 -3.08 -1.40 -2.37
C VAL A 252 -4.15 -0.49 -1.77
N GLY A 253 -4.65 0.45 -2.57
CA GLY A 253 -5.62 1.45 -2.13
C GLY A 253 -6.49 1.99 -3.25
N GLY A 254 -7.23 3.05 -2.96
CA GLY A 254 -8.17 3.70 -3.90
C GLY A 254 -9.59 3.13 -3.85
N ALA A 255 -10.55 3.95 -4.27
CA ALA A 255 -11.98 3.65 -4.18
C ALA A 255 -12.38 2.36 -4.93
N GLY A 256 -11.68 2.04 -6.02
CA GLY A 256 -11.94 0.82 -6.78
C GLY A 256 -11.55 -0.45 -6.02
N TRP A 257 -10.48 -0.41 -5.23
CA TRP A 257 -10.05 -1.55 -4.40
C TRP A 257 -11.10 -1.82 -3.34
N ALA A 258 -11.54 -0.73 -2.68
CA ALA A 258 -12.57 -0.82 -1.67
C ALA A 258 -13.89 -1.38 -2.24
N ALA A 259 -14.30 -0.94 -3.43
CA ALA A 259 -15.53 -1.40 -4.06
C ALA A 259 -15.48 -2.86 -4.57
N GLN A 260 -14.29 -3.38 -4.92
CA GLN A 260 -14.13 -4.64 -5.66
C GLN A 260 -14.47 -5.89 -4.84
N TYR A 261 -14.22 -5.82 -3.54
CA TYR A 261 -14.39 -6.93 -2.60
C TYR A 261 -15.42 -6.62 -1.51
N GLY A 262 -16.17 -5.51 -1.66
CA GLY A 262 -17.00 -4.98 -0.58
C GLY A 262 -16.14 -4.77 0.66
N SER A 263 -15.11 -3.91 0.53
CA SER A 263 -14.12 -3.59 1.58
C SER A 263 -14.82 -3.67 2.90
N PRO A 264 -14.39 -4.59 3.78
CA PRO A 264 -15.30 -4.97 4.81
C PRO A 264 -15.59 -3.71 5.66
N VAL A 265 -16.88 -3.41 5.77
CA VAL A 265 -17.29 -2.10 6.28
C VAL A 265 -17.05 -2.15 7.78
N SER A 266 -16.11 -1.36 8.28
CA SER A 266 -15.89 -1.23 9.73
C SER A 266 -16.68 -0.08 10.33
N GLN A 267 -17.32 0.78 9.54
CA GLN A 267 -18.10 1.90 10.05
C GLN A 267 -19.56 1.87 9.59
N PHE A 268 -20.49 2.05 10.52
CA PHE A 268 -21.94 1.97 10.28
C PHE A 268 -22.65 3.17 10.88
N ILE A 269 -23.69 3.65 10.21
CA ILE A 269 -24.65 4.62 10.75
C ILE A 269 -25.89 3.86 11.22
N VAL A 270 -26.12 3.87 12.53
CA VAL A 270 -27.32 3.32 13.16
C VAL A 270 -28.34 4.44 13.33
N THR A 271 -29.47 4.34 12.64
CA THR A 271 -30.57 5.31 12.67
C THR A 271 -31.80 4.67 13.31
N LEU A 272 -32.40 5.33 14.29
CA LEU A 272 -33.63 4.85 14.96
C LEU A 272 -34.91 5.52 14.42
N GLY A 273 -34.78 6.67 13.74
CA GLY A 273 -35.89 7.37 13.10
C GLY A 273 -36.90 8.01 14.06
N THR A 274 -36.45 8.55 15.20
CA THR A 274 -37.29 9.22 16.22
C THR A 274 -38.35 8.34 16.90
N PRO A 275 -37.97 7.19 17.47
CA PRO A 275 -38.86 6.39 18.32
C PRO A 275 -39.26 7.15 19.59
N THR A 276 -40.46 6.88 20.12
CA THR A 276 -40.96 7.51 21.36
C THR A 276 -40.84 6.62 22.59
N ALA A 277 -40.60 5.33 22.41
CA ALA A 277 -40.38 4.34 23.46
C ALA A 277 -39.71 3.08 22.90
N GLY A 278 -39.34 2.15 23.77
CA GLY A 278 -38.83 0.83 23.41
C GLY A 278 -37.32 0.70 23.44
N ASP A 279 -36.83 -0.40 22.88
CA ASP A 279 -35.42 -0.76 22.80
C ASP A 279 -35.04 -1.29 21.42
N PHE A 280 -33.74 -1.33 21.17
CA PHE A 280 -33.13 -1.98 20.02
C PHE A 280 -31.92 -2.79 20.48
N VAL A 281 -31.50 -3.74 19.66
CA VAL A 281 -30.27 -4.52 19.88
C VAL A 281 -29.33 -4.37 18.69
N LEU A 282 -28.03 -4.48 18.95
CA LEU A 282 -27.00 -4.56 17.93
C LEU A 282 -26.32 -5.92 18.00
N SER A 283 -25.89 -6.44 16.86
CA SER A 283 -25.21 -7.72 16.76
C SER A 283 -23.92 -7.58 15.96
N PHE A 284 -22.87 -8.23 16.42
CA PHE A 284 -21.55 -8.25 15.78
C PHE A 284 -20.85 -9.59 16.09
N GLY A 285 -20.18 -10.17 15.09
CA GLY A 285 -19.45 -11.43 15.27
C GLY A 285 -20.30 -12.62 15.73
N GLY A 286 -21.61 -12.59 15.54
CA GLY A 286 -22.55 -13.61 16.01
C GLY A 286 -23.08 -13.41 17.44
N ASN A 287 -22.57 -12.42 18.18
CA ASN A 287 -23.07 -12.03 19.49
C ASN A 287 -24.05 -10.86 19.38
N THR A 288 -25.01 -10.77 20.32
CA THR A 288 -26.03 -9.71 20.34
C THR A 288 -26.00 -9.00 21.69
N THR A 289 -26.09 -7.67 21.66
CA THR A 289 -26.03 -6.85 22.87
C THR A 289 -27.26 -7.10 23.74
N ALA A 290 -27.16 -6.77 25.03
CA ALA A 290 -28.36 -6.53 25.83
C ALA A 290 -29.23 -5.42 25.20
N PRO A 291 -30.54 -5.36 25.49
CA PRO A 291 -31.42 -4.31 24.99
C PRO A 291 -30.90 -2.91 25.30
N ILE A 292 -30.85 -2.06 24.26
CA ILE A 292 -30.39 -0.67 24.34
C ILE A 292 -31.61 0.23 24.22
N ALA A 293 -31.81 1.11 25.21
CA ALA A 293 -32.96 2.01 25.22
C ALA A 293 -32.97 2.97 24.00
N TYR A 294 -34.17 3.30 23.51
CA TYR A 294 -34.38 4.16 22.34
C TYR A 294 -33.70 5.54 22.41
N ASN A 295 -33.45 6.06 23.62
CA ASN A 295 -32.83 7.36 23.88
C ASN A 295 -31.40 7.26 24.48
N ALA A 296 -30.75 6.10 24.35
CA ALA A 296 -29.41 5.87 24.87
C ALA A 296 -28.39 6.93 24.38
N THR A 297 -27.33 7.16 25.14
CA THR A 297 -26.19 7.98 24.68
C THR A 297 -25.22 7.14 23.86
N SER A 298 -24.38 7.76 23.04
CA SER A 298 -23.31 7.06 22.31
C SER A 298 -22.38 6.26 23.24
N THR A 299 -22.12 6.76 24.45
CA THR A 299 -21.37 6.04 25.49
C THR A 299 -22.08 4.76 25.93
N ALA A 300 -23.40 4.80 26.14
CA ALA A 300 -24.17 3.62 26.53
C ALA A 300 -24.20 2.57 25.41
N VAL A 301 -24.33 3.01 24.15
CA VAL A 301 -24.23 2.12 22.97
C VAL A 301 -22.84 1.50 22.89
N LYS A 302 -21.76 2.28 23.11
CA LYS A 302 -20.40 1.75 23.17
C LYS A 302 -20.23 0.70 24.28
N SER A 303 -20.72 0.98 25.48
CA SER A 303 -20.66 0.01 26.59
C SER A 303 -21.38 -1.28 26.28
N ALA A 304 -22.52 -1.23 25.58
CA ALA A 304 -23.25 -2.42 25.17
C ALA A 304 -22.47 -3.27 24.16
N LEU A 305 -21.79 -2.64 23.20
CA LEU A 305 -20.95 -3.33 22.19
C LEU A 305 -19.69 -3.94 22.82
N VAL A 306 -19.03 -3.23 23.74
CA VAL A 306 -17.87 -3.75 24.48
C VAL A 306 -18.23 -4.95 25.38
N ALA A 307 -19.51 -5.09 25.76
CA ALA A 307 -19.99 -6.18 26.61
C ALA A 307 -20.36 -7.47 25.84
N LEU A 308 -20.16 -7.53 24.52
CA LEU A 308 -20.50 -8.69 23.68
C LEU A 308 -19.65 -9.95 23.97
N ASP A 309 -18.63 -9.86 24.82
CA ASP A 309 -17.66 -10.92 25.13
C ASP A 309 -17.11 -11.60 23.87
N ASP A 310 -16.79 -10.77 22.88
CA ASP A 310 -16.32 -11.14 21.54
C ASP A 310 -14.79 -11.08 21.41
N GLY A 311 -14.09 -10.90 22.54
CA GLY A 311 -12.63 -10.77 22.60
C GLY A 311 -12.11 -9.38 22.27
N PHE A 312 -12.98 -8.38 22.05
CA PHE A 312 -12.59 -6.99 21.79
C PHE A 312 -12.70 -6.12 23.05
N SER A 313 -11.83 -5.11 23.11
CA SER A 313 -11.72 -4.19 24.24
C SER A 313 -12.32 -2.82 23.91
N ALA A 314 -12.40 -1.94 24.91
CA ALA A 314 -12.97 -0.60 24.73
C ALA A 314 -12.20 0.28 23.73
N SER A 315 -10.93 0.01 23.44
CA SER A 315 -10.15 0.74 22.42
C SER A 315 -10.54 0.35 21.00
N ASP A 316 -11.12 -0.83 20.81
CA ASP A 316 -11.43 -1.38 19.48
C ASP A 316 -12.78 -0.88 18.95
N TRP A 317 -13.59 -0.27 19.82
CA TRP A 317 -14.89 0.30 19.50
C TRP A 317 -14.87 1.81 19.54
N THR A 318 -15.39 2.48 18.51
CA THR A 318 -15.70 3.91 18.56
C THR A 318 -17.16 4.14 18.25
N VAL A 319 -17.88 4.84 19.14
CA VAL A 319 -19.28 5.25 18.90
C VAL A 319 -19.41 6.73 19.14
N THR A 320 -19.89 7.47 18.14
CA THR A 320 -20.22 8.89 18.23
C THR A 320 -21.67 9.11 17.81
N GLY A 321 -22.24 10.27 18.13
CA GLY A 321 -23.65 10.58 17.84
C GLY A 321 -24.38 11.20 19.02
N SER A 322 -25.57 11.74 18.75
CA SER A 322 -26.46 12.30 19.78
C SER A 322 -27.22 11.20 20.53
N ALA A 323 -27.75 11.52 21.72
CA ALA A 323 -28.63 10.59 22.41
C ALA A 323 -29.88 10.32 21.56
N GLY A 324 -30.24 9.03 21.40
CA GLY A 324 -31.30 8.60 20.47
C GLY A 324 -30.87 8.50 19.01
N GLY A 325 -29.58 8.70 18.72
CA GLY A 325 -28.99 8.57 17.40
C GLY A 325 -29.23 9.77 16.46
N PRO A 326 -28.77 9.67 15.20
CA PRO A 326 -28.04 8.55 14.63
C PRO A 326 -26.65 8.38 15.26
N TYR A 327 -26.21 7.13 15.40
CA TYR A 327 -24.88 6.79 15.90
C TYR A 327 -23.95 6.43 14.74
N THR A 328 -22.73 6.93 14.76
CA THR A 328 -21.64 6.43 13.92
C THR A 328 -20.84 5.43 14.76
N VAL A 329 -20.87 4.16 14.36
CA VAL A 329 -20.20 3.05 15.04
C VAL A 329 -19.05 2.57 14.17
N THR A 330 -17.82 2.60 14.70
CA THR A 330 -16.65 1.93 14.13
C THR A 330 -16.40 0.63 14.89
N THR A 331 -16.41 -0.50 14.19
CA THR A 331 -16.22 -1.86 14.71
C THR A 331 -14.73 -2.23 14.81
N PRO A 332 -14.36 -3.23 15.63
CA PRO A 332 -12.98 -3.70 15.86
C PRO A 332 -12.24 -4.20 14.62
N GLY A 333 -12.97 -4.54 13.56
CA GLY A 333 -12.38 -5.05 12.35
C GLY A 333 -13.43 -5.42 11.35
N ALA A 334 -13.15 -5.05 10.13
CA ALA A 334 -13.94 -5.29 8.96
C ALA A 334 -14.13 -6.82 8.73
N GLN A 335 -13.08 -7.60 8.91
CA GLN A 335 -13.01 -9.04 8.70
C GLN A 335 -13.98 -9.87 9.58
N TYR A 336 -14.56 -9.28 10.63
CA TYR A 336 -15.45 -9.97 11.56
C TYR A 336 -16.94 -9.88 11.18
N GLY A 337 -17.24 -9.30 10.03
CA GLY A 337 -18.60 -9.22 9.46
C GLY A 337 -19.29 -7.89 9.73
N PRO A 338 -20.51 -7.69 9.19
CA PRO A 338 -21.22 -6.43 9.33
C PRO A 338 -21.80 -6.24 10.75
N LEU A 339 -21.93 -4.98 11.17
CA LEU A 339 -22.81 -4.63 12.27
C LEU A 339 -24.26 -4.83 11.81
N THR A 340 -25.02 -5.63 12.53
CA THR A 340 -26.46 -5.82 12.32
C THR A 340 -27.21 -5.46 13.60
N GLY A 341 -28.54 -5.55 13.58
CA GLY A 341 -29.35 -5.23 14.74
C GLY A 341 -30.83 -5.39 14.47
N ASP A 342 -31.61 -5.33 15.54
CA ASP A 342 -33.07 -5.39 15.49
C ASP A 342 -33.66 -4.22 16.29
N GLY A 343 -34.54 -3.47 15.65
CA GLY A 343 -35.29 -2.36 16.25
C GLY A 343 -36.78 -2.66 16.38
N SER A 344 -37.22 -3.93 16.27
CA SER A 344 -38.62 -4.33 16.37
C SER A 344 -39.27 -3.97 17.72
N GLY A 345 -38.47 -3.81 18.77
CA GLY A 345 -38.89 -3.33 20.09
C GLY A 345 -39.18 -1.83 20.17
N LEU A 346 -38.85 -1.05 19.13
CA LEU A 346 -39.08 0.39 19.11
C LEU A 346 -40.55 0.72 18.83
N THR A 347 -41.08 1.68 19.58
CA THR A 347 -42.39 2.27 19.32
C THR A 347 -42.23 3.52 18.49
N GLY A 348 -42.59 3.43 17.20
CA GLY A 348 -42.41 4.50 16.22
C GLY A 348 -40.99 4.57 15.65
N GLY A 349 -40.84 5.32 14.57
CA GLY A 349 -39.57 5.54 13.88
C GLY A 349 -39.18 4.48 12.84
N THR A 350 -37.94 4.60 12.34
CA THR A 350 -37.37 3.75 11.28
C THR A 350 -36.00 3.26 11.72
N PHE A 351 -35.89 1.97 12.02
CA PHE A 351 -34.61 1.35 12.32
C PHE A 351 -33.86 1.01 11.04
N ALA A 352 -32.64 1.54 10.90
CA ALA A 352 -31.76 1.23 9.78
C ALA A 352 -30.30 1.23 10.23
N ILE A 353 -29.53 0.25 9.75
CA ILE A 353 -28.07 0.22 9.87
C ILE A 353 -27.51 0.31 8.47
N ASN A 354 -26.88 1.44 8.15
CA ASN A 354 -26.30 1.68 6.84
C ASN A 354 -24.78 1.65 6.94
N PRO A 355 -24.07 0.87 6.11
CA PRO A 355 -22.63 0.95 6.05
C PRO A 355 -22.21 2.35 5.60
N VAL A 356 -21.23 2.94 6.29
CA VAL A 356 -20.52 4.11 5.77
C VAL A 356 -19.63 3.58 4.67
N THR A 357 -20.05 3.79 3.43
CA THR A 357 -19.18 3.54 2.29
C THR A 357 -18.09 4.62 2.33
N PRO A 358 -16.79 4.27 2.26
CA PRO A 358 -15.73 5.27 2.18
C PRO A 358 -15.91 6.22 1.00
#